data_AF-A0A1V4SIN6-F1
#
_entry.id   AF-A0A1V4SIN6-F1
#
_cell.length_a   1.000
_cell.length_b   1.000
_cell.length_c   1.000
_cell.angle_alpha   90.00
_cell.angle_beta   90.00
_cell.angle_gamma   90.00
#
_symmetry.space_group_name_H-M   'P 1'
#
loop_
_entity.id
_entity.type
_entity.pdbx_description
1 polymer ?
#
loop_
_entity_poly.entity_id
_entity_poly.type
_entity_poly.pdbx_seq_one_letter_code
_entity_poly.pdbx_strand_id
1 'polypeptide(L)' 'MRELDKLKIKLKINKLRQEINQKIAEGDDLNDNEILSLSERLDILINQWYKYDNLQR' A
#
# COMPACT_ATOMS: atom_id res chain seq x y z
N MET A 1 -11.97 2.92 -17.94
CA MET A 1 -12.33 2.23 -16.67
C MET A 1 -11.11 1.55 -16.03
N ARG A 2 -10.33 0.71 -16.75
CA ARG A 2 -9.17 -0.02 -16.18
C ARG A 2 -7.99 0.86 -15.71
N GLU A 3 -7.67 1.94 -16.43
CA GLU A 3 -6.63 2.92 -16.05
C GLU A 3 -6.96 3.64 -14.72
N LEU A 4 -8.24 3.93 -14.49
CA LEU A 4 -8.73 4.56 -13.26
C LEU A 4 -8.53 3.64 -12.06
N ASP A 5 -8.71 2.32 -12.21
CA ASP A 5 -8.53 1.37 -11.12
C ASP A 5 -7.05 1.14 -10.79
N LYS A 6 -6.17 1.14 -11.79
CA LYS A 6 -4.72 1.17 -11.59
C LYS A 6 -4.30 2.44 -10.84
N LEU A 7 -4.81 3.60 -11.24
CA LEU A 7 -4.54 4.87 -10.55
C LEU A 7 -5.01 4.86 -9.09
N LYS A 8 -6.20 4.30 -8.81
CA LYS A 8 -6.71 4.16 -7.43
C LYS A 8 -5.79 3.30 -6.56
N ILE A 9 -5.23 2.20 -7.08
CA ILE A 9 -4.30 1.36 -6.32
C ILE A 9 -3.01 2.12 -6.04
N LYS A 10 -2.47 2.85 -7.02
CA LYS A 10 -1.29 3.71 -6.83
C LYS A 10 -1.50 4.73 -5.72
N LEU A 11 -2.67 5.38 -5.70
CA LEU A 11 -3.04 6.34 -4.66
C LEU A 11 -3.11 5.69 -3.28
N LYS A 12 -3.66 4.48 -3.17
CA LYS A 12 -3.72 3.72 -1.91
C LYS A 12 -2.32 3.36 -1.40
N ILE A 13 -1.42 2.91 -2.27
CA ILE A 13 -0.02 2.61 -1.92
C ILE A 13 0.69 3.88 -1.42
N ASN A 14 0.53 5.00 -2.13
CA ASN A 14 1.14 6.27 -1.74
C ASN A 14 0.61 6.76 -0.38
N LYS A 15 -0.69 6.61 -0.12
CA LYS A 15 -1.28 6.97 1.17
C LYS A 15 -0.72 6.10 2.30
N LEU A 16 -0.61 4.78 2.08
CA LEU A 16 -0.02 3.87 3.06
C LEU A 16 1.44 4.25 3.37
N ARG A 17 2.22 4.59 2.34
CA ARG A 17 3.59 5.09 2.51
C ARG A 17 3.65 6.38 3.34
N GLN A 18 2.72 7.32 3.12
CA GLN A 18 2.65 8.55 3.90
C GLN A 18 2.31 8.27 5.37
N GLU A 19 1.36 7.36 5.64
CA GLU A 19 0.98 6.93 6.99
C GLU A 19 2.19 6.35 7.75
N ILE A 20 2.96 5.46 7.09
CA ILE A 20 4.20 4.89 7.67
C ILE A 20 5.23 5.98 7.96
N ASN A 21 5.48 6.88 7.00
CA ASN A 21 6.45 7.95 7.18
C ASN A 21 6.05 8.92 8.29
N GLN A 22 4.76 9.20 8.46
CA GLN A 22 4.25 10.05 9.54
C GLN A 22 4.51 9.40 10.90
N LYS A 23 4.16 8.12 11.06
CA LYS A 23 4.45 7.38 12.31
C LYS A 23 5.93 7.39 12.66
N ILE A 24 6.80 7.11 11.68
CA ILE A 24 8.26 7.18 11.87
C ILE A 24 8.71 8.60 12.25
N ALA A 25 8.17 9.64 11.60
CA ALA A 25 8.54 11.03 11.86
C ALA A 25 8.03 11.55 13.21
N GLU A 26 6.89 11.05 13.70
CA GLU A 26 6.33 11.36 15.02
C GLU A 26 7.10 10.66 16.15
N GLY A 27 8.03 9.77 15.81
CA GLY A 27 8.78 8.99 16.79
C GLY A 27 7.95 7.88 17.43
N ASP A 28 6.83 7.51 16.80
CA ASP A 28 6.07 6.32 17.19
C ASP A 28 6.93 5.10 16.86
N ASP A 29 7.37 4.40 17.92
CA ASP A 29 7.90 3.05 17.76
C ASP A 29 6.76 2.17 17.27
N LEU A 30 6.79 1.86 15.97
CA LEU A 30 5.90 0.89 15.35
C LEU A 30 6.13 -0.46 16.05
N ASN A 31 5.13 -0.91 16.80
CA ASN A 31 5.22 -2.25 17.40
C ASN A 31 5.05 -3.34 16.34
N ASP A 32 5.42 -4.57 16.68
CA ASP A 32 5.39 -5.71 15.77
C ASP A 32 4.01 -5.93 15.11
N ASN A 33 2.92 -5.69 15.84
CA ASN A 33 1.56 -5.85 15.31
C ASN A 33 1.23 -4.76 14.28
N GLU A 34 1.67 -3.53 14.50
CA GLU A 34 1.50 -2.43 13.53
C GLU A 34 2.34 -2.69 12.27
N ILE A 35 3.59 -3.13 12.43
CA ILE A 35 4.46 -3.50 11.31
C ILE A 35 3.82 -4.62 10.49
N LEU A 36 3.31 -5.65 11.15
CA LEU A 36 2.63 -6.78 10.49
C LEU A 36 1.40 -6.29 9.71
N SER A 37 0.54 -5.50 10.35
CA SER A 37 -0.68 -4.97 9.70
C SER A 37 -0.38 -4.08 8.49
N LEU A 38 0.64 -3.20 8.60
CA LEU A 38 1.07 -2.35 7.49
C LEU A 38 1.64 -3.17 6.33
N SER A 39 2.39 -4.22 6.64
CA SER A 39 2.96 -5.15 5.65
C SER A 39 1.88 -5.93 4.92
N GLU A 40 0.89 -6.48 5.62
CA GLU A 40 -0.25 -7.18 5.01
C GLU A 40 -1.07 -6.24 4.11
N ARG A 41 -1.31 -4.99 4.55
CA ARG A 41 -1.98 -3.97 3.73
C ARG A 41 -1.20 -3.68 2.45
N LEU A 42 0.12 -3.59 2.54
CA LEU A 42 0.98 -3.37 1.38
C LEU A 42 0.94 -4.55 0.41
N ASP A 43 1.05 -5.78 0.91
CA ASP A 43 0.99 -7.00 0.11
C ASP A 43 -0.33 -7.13 -0.65
N ILE A 44 -1.46 -6.81 0.00
CA ILE A 44 -2.77 -6.80 -0.66
C ILE A 44 -2.78 -5.81 -1.84
N LEU A 45 -2.25 -4.60 -1.64
CA LEU A 45 -2.23 -3.56 -2.68
C LEU A 45 -1.28 -3.92 -3.83
N ILE A 46 -0.13 -4.50 -3.53
CA ILE A 46 0.83 -4.99 -4.52
C ILE A 46 0.22 -6.14 -5.33
N ASN A 47 -0.44 -7.10 -4.67
CA ASN A 47 -1.13 -8.20 -5.34
C ASN A 47 -2.27 -7.72 -6.23
N GLN A 48 -3.02 -6.71 -5.78
CA GLN A 48 -4.01 -6.04 -6.63
C GLN A 48 -3.35 -5.43 -7.86
N TRP A 49 -2.26 -4.67 -7.67
CA TRP A 49 -1.52 -4.07 -8.78
C TRP A 49 -1.04 -5.11 -9.81
N TYR A 50 -0.42 -6.20 -9.36
CA TYR A 50 0.04 -7.28 -10.24
C TYR A 50 -1.10 -7.98 -10.96
N LYS A 51 -2.25 -8.20 -10.32
CA LYS A 51 -3.43 -8.75 -11.00
C LYS A 51 -3.87 -7.83 -12.15
N TYR A 52 -3.89 -6.51 -11.93
CA TYR A 52 -4.20 -5.58 -13.00
C TYR A 52 -3.14 -5.54 -14.09
N ASP A 53 -1.87 -5.68 -13.75
CA ASP A 53 -0.76 -5.65 -14.72
C ASP A 53 -0.71 -6.94 -15.57
N ASN A 54 -0.90 -8.10 -14.94
CA ASN A 54 -0.96 -9.41 -15.63
C ASN A 54 -2.25 -9.61 -16.44
N LEU A 55 -3.35 -8.95 -16.09
CA LEU A 55 -4.57 -8.90 -16.93
C LEU A 55 -4.40 -8.06 -18.21
N GLN A 56 -3.26 -7.40 -18.40
CA GLN A 56 -2.94 -6.64 -19.63
C GLN A 56 -1.94 -7.33 -20.56
N ARG A 57 -1.43 -8.52 -20.19
CA ARG A 57 -0.65 -9.39 -21.08
C ARG A 57 -1.56 -10.44 -21.71
#